data_AF-A0A7W6LWY3-F1
#
_entry.id   AF-A0A7W6LWY3-F1
#
_cell.length_a   1.000
_cell.length_b   1.000
_cell.length_c   1.000
_cell.angle_alpha   90.00
_cell.angle_beta   90.00
_cell.angle_gamma   90.00
#
_symmetry.space_group_name_H-M   'P 1'
#
loop_
_entity.id
_entity.type
_entity.pdbx_description
1 polymer ?
#
loop_
_entity_poly.entity_id
_entity_poly.type
_entity_poly.pdbx_seq_one_letter_code
_entity_poly.pdbx_strand_id
1 'polypeptide(L)'
;MRRRLAALLLTLAAPLAAADAPLLTSHLRIHDPFVVAEQASATYWLFSKNDPAVTGDPRIGIMAYASSDLAHWQKPKLVFALPKDVWADDGGWAPEVHRWKGRYYLFATFHNDKAAIPVSGKRPNYRRATLLAVADRVDGPYHLIHKGEPVTGPDAMTLDGTLHVDPAGKPWMVYAHEWLQMGIGTMEALPLKDDLLPAGKPQLLFRANEADWVIGQKQPEGDMGYVTDGPSFIAPKAAPC
;
A
#
# COMPACT_ATOMS: atom_id res chain seq x y z
N MET A 1 18.52 -12.71 -72.81
CA MET A 1 19.25 -12.99 -71.56
C MET A 1 18.84 -11.99 -70.48
N ARG A 2 17.95 -12.36 -69.54
CA ARG A 2 17.63 -11.54 -68.36
C ARG A 2 17.95 -12.39 -67.13
N ARG A 3 19.05 -12.07 -66.43
CA ARG A 3 19.46 -12.73 -65.18
C ARG A 3 18.55 -12.21 -64.07
N ARG A 4 17.74 -13.08 -63.46
CA ARG A 4 17.03 -12.79 -62.21
C ARG A 4 17.99 -13.09 -61.06
N LEU A 5 18.41 -12.06 -60.32
CA LEU A 5 19.08 -12.26 -59.03
C LEU A 5 18.00 -12.67 -58.01
N ALA A 6 18.15 -13.85 -57.43
CA ALA A 6 17.43 -14.24 -56.23
C ALA A 6 18.15 -13.62 -55.02
N ALA A 7 17.48 -12.70 -54.32
CA ALA A 7 17.96 -12.18 -53.05
C ALA A 7 17.59 -13.18 -51.94
N LEU A 8 18.61 -13.77 -51.32
CA LEU A 8 18.46 -14.64 -50.16
C LEU A 8 18.24 -13.76 -48.93
N LEU A 9 17.01 -13.69 -48.42
CA LEU A 9 16.68 -13.04 -47.15
C LEU A 9 17.16 -13.95 -46.01
N LEU A 10 18.32 -13.63 -45.42
CA LEU A 10 18.71 -14.18 -44.12
C LEU A 10 17.84 -13.52 -43.04
N THR A 11 16.92 -14.28 -42.47
CA THR A 11 16.25 -13.91 -41.21
C THR A 11 17.24 -14.08 -40.07
N LEU A 12 17.82 -12.97 -39.59
CA LEU A 12 18.53 -12.94 -38.33
C LEU A 12 17.53 -13.19 -37.20
N ALA A 13 17.57 -14.37 -36.60
CA ALA A 13 16.87 -14.64 -35.35
C ALA A 13 17.50 -13.75 -34.27
N ALA A 14 16.72 -12.83 -33.71
CA ALA A 14 17.14 -12.06 -32.55
C ALA A 14 17.42 -13.03 -31.38
N PRO A 15 18.51 -12.84 -30.62
CA PRO A 15 18.75 -13.66 -29.44
C PRO A 15 17.59 -13.48 -28.47
N LEU A 16 17.00 -14.59 -28.00
CA LEU A 16 16.11 -14.53 -26.85
C LEU A 16 16.91 -13.94 -25.69
N ALA A 17 16.51 -12.77 -25.21
CA ALA A 17 17.01 -12.27 -23.94
C ALA A 17 16.76 -13.36 -22.90
N ALA A 18 17.81 -13.82 -22.22
CA ALA A 18 17.65 -14.70 -21.09
C ALA A 18 16.77 -13.97 -20.07
N ALA A 19 15.57 -14.49 -19.81
CA ALA A 19 14.75 -13.97 -18.74
C ALA A 19 15.53 -14.12 -17.43
N ASP A 20 15.62 -13.05 -16.64
CA ASP A 20 16.20 -13.12 -15.30
C ASP A 20 15.55 -14.28 -14.54
N ALA A 21 16.37 -15.07 -13.84
CA ALA A 21 15.86 -16.18 -13.05
C ALA A 21 14.83 -15.62 -12.03
N PRO A 22 13.67 -16.28 -11.88
CA PRO A 22 12.64 -15.78 -10.97
C PRO A 22 13.12 -15.81 -9.51
N LEU A 23 12.69 -14.82 -8.74
CA LEU A 23 12.89 -14.75 -7.31
C LEU A 23 11.94 -15.72 -6.61
N LEU A 24 12.45 -16.50 -5.65
CA LEU A 24 11.60 -17.38 -4.84
C LEU A 24 10.95 -16.60 -3.70
N THR A 25 9.70 -16.93 -3.37
CA THR A 25 8.97 -16.33 -2.23
C THR A 25 9.77 -16.41 -0.93
N SER A 26 10.45 -17.53 -0.69
CA SER A 26 11.30 -17.74 0.50
C SER A 26 12.52 -16.81 0.57
N HIS A 27 12.87 -16.13 -0.53
CA HIS A 27 14.00 -15.21 -0.61
C HIS A 27 13.58 -13.74 -0.58
N LEU A 28 12.27 -13.45 -0.66
CA LEU A 28 11.79 -12.08 -0.55
C LEU A 28 12.03 -11.56 0.86
N ARG A 29 12.74 -10.43 0.97
CA ARG A 29 12.99 -9.72 2.22
C ARG A 29 12.11 -8.47 2.24
N ILE A 30 10.85 -8.67 2.61
CA ILE A 30 9.81 -7.65 2.56
C ILE A 30 9.03 -7.62 3.86
N HIS A 31 8.40 -6.49 4.15
CA HIS A 31 7.46 -6.30 5.26
C HIS A 31 6.11 -5.89 4.67
N ASP A 32 5.03 -6.23 5.35
CA ASP A 32 3.64 -5.88 5.00
C ASP A 32 3.24 -6.17 3.55
N PRO A 33 3.44 -7.41 3.04
CA PRO A 33 3.11 -7.74 1.67
C PRO A 33 1.60 -7.76 1.45
N PHE A 34 1.14 -7.01 0.44
CA PHE A 34 -0.25 -7.10 -0.04
C PHE A 34 -0.28 -7.70 -1.44
N VAL A 35 -1.12 -8.73 -1.65
CA VAL A 35 -1.21 -9.45 -2.92
C VAL A 35 -2.58 -9.23 -3.59
N VAL A 36 -2.56 -8.72 -4.82
CA VAL A 36 -3.74 -8.64 -5.69
C VAL A 36 -3.72 -9.78 -6.69
N ALA A 37 -4.74 -10.62 -6.66
CA ALA A 37 -4.99 -11.60 -7.72
C ALA A 37 -5.74 -10.93 -8.89
N GLU A 38 -5.05 -10.67 -10.00
CA GLU A 38 -5.63 -10.09 -11.22
C GLU A 38 -6.13 -11.19 -12.16
N GLN A 39 -7.45 -11.36 -12.25
CA GLN A 39 -8.04 -12.46 -13.02
C GLN A 39 -7.83 -12.29 -14.53
N ALA A 40 -7.87 -11.06 -15.04
CA ALA A 40 -7.79 -10.78 -16.48
C ALA A 40 -6.45 -11.23 -17.09
N SER A 41 -5.37 -11.15 -16.30
CA SER A 41 -4.00 -11.50 -16.70
C SER A 41 -3.53 -12.83 -16.08
N ALA A 42 -4.35 -13.47 -15.25
CA ALA A 42 -3.97 -14.62 -14.42
C ALA A 42 -2.65 -14.38 -13.65
N THR A 43 -2.48 -13.18 -13.09
CA THR A 43 -1.25 -12.75 -12.43
C THR A 43 -1.53 -12.32 -10.99
N TYR A 44 -0.66 -12.70 -10.07
CA TYR A 44 -0.57 -12.18 -8.71
C TYR A 44 0.42 -11.02 -8.67
N TRP A 45 -0.03 -9.88 -8.13
CA TRP A 45 0.78 -8.69 -7.94
C TRP A 45 1.02 -8.46 -6.46
N LEU A 46 2.27 -8.54 -6.02
CA LEU A 46 2.68 -8.25 -4.65
C LEU A 46 3.21 -6.84 -4.55
N PHE A 47 2.67 -6.04 -3.65
CA PHE A 47 3.08 -4.66 -3.38
C PHE A 47 3.89 -4.59 -2.09
N SER A 48 4.95 -3.77 -2.10
CA SER A 48 5.82 -3.53 -0.95
C SER A 48 6.46 -2.15 -1.06
N LYS A 49 6.95 -1.61 0.06
CA LYS A 49 7.85 -0.45 0.07
C LYS A 49 8.95 -0.65 -0.97
N ASN A 50 9.25 0.39 -1.76
CA ASN A 50 10.36 0.33 -2.70
C ASN A 50 11.69 0.09 -1.97
N ASP A 51 12.41 -0.94 -2.40
CA ASP A 51 13.81 -1.15 -2.03
C ASP A 51 14.70 -0.81 -3.24
N PRO A 52 15.46 0.32 -3.18
CA PRO A 52 16.38 0.70 -4.24
C PRO A 52 17.43 -0.36 -4.57
N ALA A 53 17.80 -1.23 -3.63
CA ALA A 53 18.74 -2.31 -3.89
C ALA A 53 18.15 -3.39 -4.84
N VAL A 54 16.82 -3.49 -4.90
CA VAL A 54 16.11 -4.47 -5.74
C VAL A 54 15.65 -3.85 -7.06
N THR A 55 15.03 -2.66 -7.01
CA THR A 55 14.50 -1.98 -8.20
C THR A 55 15.57 -1.19 -8.97
N GLY A 56 16.63 -0.75 -8.30
CA GLY A 56 17.60 0.20 -8.84
C GLY A 56 17.12 1.65 -8.88
N ASP A 57 15.94 1.94 -8.31
CA ASP A 57 15.35 3.29 -8.28
C ASP A 57 15.40 3.88 -6.86
N PRO A 58 16.07 5.02 -6.64
CA PRO A 58 16.25 5.59 -5.29
C PRO A 58 15.01 6.32 -4.77
N ARG A 59 13.93 6.46 -5.55
CA ARG A 59 12.75 7.23 -5.14
C ARG A 59 11.98 6.51 -4.04
N ILE A 60 11.48 7.28 -3.08
CA ILE A 60 10.52 6.79 -2.09
C ILE A 60 9.22 6.45 -2.82
N GLY A 61 8.63 5.31 -2.50
CA GLY A 61 7.43 4.85 -3.19
C GLY A 61 7.18 3.37 -3.00
N ILE A 62 6.38 2.80 -3.89
CA ILE A 62 5.93 1.41 -3.83
C ILE A 62 6.43 0.66 -5.06
N MET A 63 6.97 -0.53 -4.83
CA MET A 63 7.34 -1.47 -5.88
C MET A 63 6.33 -2.62 -5.95
N ALA A 64 6.22 -3.24 -7.13
CA ALA A 64 5.39 -4.42 -7.32
C ALA A 64 6.14 -5.56 -8.00
N TYR A 65 5.93 -6.77 -7.51
CA TYR A 65 6.36 -8.04 -8.12
C TYR A 65 5.17 -8.67 -8.85
N ALA A 66 5.45 -9.42 -9.92
CA ALA A 66 4.47 -10.23 -10.63
C ALA A 66 4.80 -11.73 -10.47
N SER A 67 3.78 -12.56 -10.26
CA SER A 67 3.90 -14.02 -10.20
C SER A 67 2.68 -14.69 -10.81
N SER A 68 2.86 -15.86 -11.41
CA SER A 68 1.74 -16.72 -11.86
C SER A 68 1.36 -17.79 -10.84
N ASP A 69 2.16 -18.02 -9.81
CA ASP A 69 2.03 -19.19 -8.91
C ASP A 69 2.30 -18.90 -7.42
N LEU A 70 2.58 -17.64 -7.05
CA LEU A 70 2.95 -17.21 -5.70
C LEU A 70 4.25 -17.83 -5.15
N ALA A 71 4.99 -18.58 -5.97
CA ALA A 71 6.26 -19.21 -5.61
C ALA A 71 7.44 -18.54 -6.32
N HIS A 72 7.23 -18.15 -7.58
CA HIS A 72 8.20 -17.56 -8.47
C HIS A 72 7.77 -16.15 -8.87
N TRP A 73 8.61 -15.17 -8.57
CA TRP A 73 8.36 -13.76 -8.79
C TRP A 73 9.31 -13.18 -9.82
N GLN A 74 8.80 -12.34 -10.70
CA GLN A 74 9.62 -11.52 -11.58
C GLN A 74 10.31 -10.42 -10.78
N LYS A 75 11.43 -9.88 -11.29
CA LYS A 75 12.08 -8.69 -10.72
C LYS A 75 11.04 -7.57 -10.56
N PRO A 76 10.97 -6.90 -9.40
CA PRO A 76 9.97 -5.89 -9.17
C PRO A 76 10.28 -4.63 -9.97
N LYS A 77 9.23 -3.82 -10.18
CA LYS A 77 9.34 -2.48 -10.74
C LYS A 77 8.73 -1.46 -9.78
N LEU A 78 9.22 -0.24 -9.80
CA LEU A 78 8.58 0.88 -9.13
C LEU A 78 7.24 1.18 -9.82
N VAL A 79 6.14 1.12 -9.08
CA VAL A 79 4.78 1.37 -9.59
C VAL A 79 4.20 2.71 -9.11
N PHE A 80 4.72 3.22 -8.00
CA PHE A 80 4.40 4.53 -7.47
C PHE A 80 5.69 5.21 -7.00
N ALA A 81 5.88 6.47 -7.35
CA ALA A 81 6.95 7.31 -6.80
C ALA A 81 6.30 8.50 -6.10
N LEU A 82 6.66 8.73 -4.83
CA LEU A 82 6.22 9.90 -4.08
C LEU A 82 6.74 11.17 -4.77
N PRO A 83 5.87 12.10 -5.20
CA PRO A 83 6.31 13.38 -5.74
C PRO A 83 7.10 14.20 -4.72
N LYS A 84 7.97 15.09 -5.18
CA LYS A 84 8.85 15.89 -4.29
C LYS A 84 8.17 17.12 -3.69
N ASP A 85 7.01 17.49 -4.22
CA ASP A 85 6.26 18.71 -3.91
C ASP A 85 5.09 18.46 -2.94
N VAL A 86 5.08 17.32 -2.25
CA VAL A 86 4.11 17.00 -1.20
C VAL A 86 4.71 17.14 0.20
N TRP A 87 3.87 17.09 1.22
CA TRP A 87 4.30 17.28 2.61
C TRP A 87 5.15 16.12 3.15
N ALA A 88 4.97 14.90 2.63
CA ALA A 88 5.69 13.72 3.08
C ALA A 88 7.10 13.64 2.48
N ASP A 89 8.08 13.20 3.26
CA ASP A 89 9.48 13.04 2.83
C ASP A 89 10.07 11.65 3.12
N ASP A 90 9.29 10.73 3.71
CA ASP A 90 9.61 9.31 3.87
C ASP A 90 8.33 8.46 3.97
N GLY A 91 8.48 7.13 3.99
CA GLY A 91 7.40 6.17 4.21
C GLY A 91 7.37 5.06 3.17
N GLY A 92 6.18 4.87 2.58
CA GLY A 92 5.87 3.75 1.71
C GLY A 92 5.53 2.47 2.48
N TRP A 93 4.96 2.61 3.68
CA TRP A 93 4.67 1.48 4.59
C TRP A 93 3.31 0.86 4.27
N ALA A 94 3.20 -0.46 4.51
CA ALA A 94 1.98 -1.27 4.37
C ALA A 94 1.12 -0.92 3.14
N PRO A 95 1.66 -1.01 1.91
CA PRO A 95 0.90 -0.66 0.73
C PRO A 95 -0.19 -1.70 0.45
N GLU A 96 -1.42 -1.24 0.28
CA GLU A 96 -2.53 -2.07 -0.20
C GLU A 96 -3.12 -1.53 -1.50
N VAL A 97 -3.55 -2.42 -2.39
CA VAL A 97 -4.13 -2.05 -3.68
C VAL A 97 -5.52 -2.63 -3.83
N HIS A 98 -6.50 -1.74 -3.98
CA HIS A 98 -7.91 -2.09 -4.03
C HIS A 98 -8.53 -1.69 -5.37
N ARG A 99 -9.41 -2.54 -5.90
CA ARG A 99 -10.20 -2.18 -7.09
C ARG A 99 -11.44 -1.43 -6.66
N TRP A 100 -11.60 -0.20 -7.14
CA TRP A 100 -12.76 0.65 -6.86
C TRP A 100 -13.21 1.37 -8.12
N LYS A 101 -14.52 1.35 -8.42
CA LYS A 101 -15.14 2.02 -9.59
C LYS A 101 -14.38 1.82 -10.91
N GLY A 102 -13.86 0.61 -11.12
CA GLY A 102 -13.17 0.22 -12.35
C GLY A 102 -11.68 0.54 -12.42
N ARG A 103 -11.09 1.17 -11.40
CA ARG A 103 -9.67 1.55 -11.33
C ARG A 103 -8.98 0.91 -10.11
N TYR A 104 -7.67 0.99 -10.04
CA TYR A 104 -6.87 0.51 -8.93
C TYR A 104 -6.44 1.67 -8.05
N TYR A 105 -6.68 1.55 -6.75
CA TYR A 105 -6.34 2.55 -5.75
C TYR A 105 -5.31 1.96 -4.79
N LEU A 106 -4.14 2.60 -4.75
CA LEU A 106 -3.07 2.31 -3.82
C LEU A 106 -3.27 3.15 -2.56
N PHE A 107 -3.25 2.48 -1.42
CA PHE A 107 -3.21 3.05 -0.09
C PHE A 107 -1.83 2.73 0.48
N ALA A 108 -1.06 3.72 0.91
CA ALA A 108 0.21 3.48 1.57
C ALA A 108 0.53 4.60 2.56
N THR A 109 1.18 4.26 3.66
CA THR A 109 1.49 5.21 4.73
C THR A 109 2.78 5.96 4.45
N PHE A 110 2.71 7.28 4.59
CA PHE A 110 3.83 8.20 4.47
C PHE A 110 3.92 9.11 5.68
N HIS A 111 5.11 9.63 5.95
CA HIS A 111 5.34 10.51 7.09
C HIS A 111 6.35 11.61 6.77
N ASN A 112 6.42 12.59 7.68
CA ASN A 112 7.46 13.60 7.72
C ASN A 112 7.66 14.04 9.17
N ASP A 113 8.77 13.60 9.77
CA ASP A 113 9.09 13.84 11.18
C ASP A 113 9.35 15.33 11.48
N LYS A 114 9.58 16.16 10.46
CA LYS A 114 9.75 17.62 10.56
C LYS A 114 8.41 18.37 10.49
N ALA A 115 7.35 17.71 10.05
CA ALA A 115 6.01 18.28 9.99
C ALA A 115 5.30 18.02 11.33
N ALA A 116 5.68 18.75 12.37
CA ALA A 116 5.10 18.62 13.70
C ALA A 116 3.58 18.93 13.71
N ILE A 117 2.83 18.19 14.51
CA ILE A 117 1.40 18.42 14.79
C ILE A 117 1.20 18.60 16.31
N PRO A 118 0.03 19.06 16.79
CA PRO A 118 -0.20 19.24 18.21
C PRO A 118 0.12 17.99 19.03
N VAL A 119 0.91 18.18 20.09
CA VAL A 119 1.27 17.10 21.01
C VAL A 119 0.06 16.79 21.89
N SER A 120 -0.36 15.52 21.90
CA SER A 120 -1.47 15.01 22.70
C SER A 120 -1.05 13.93 23.72
N GLY A 121 0.24 13.58 23.75
CA GLY A 121 0.78 12.50 24.57
C GLY A 121 2.20 12.80 25.08
N LYS A 122 2.91 11.75 25.49
CA LYS A 122 4.27 11.86 26.05
C LYS A 122 5.38 11.92 24.99
N ARG A 123 5.04 11.72 23.73
CA ARG A 123 5.98 11.60 22.60
C ARG A 123 5.78 12.74 21.60
N PRO A 124 6.80 13.10 20.80
CA PRO A 124 6.62 14.03 19.70
C PRO A 124 5.61 13.50 18.70
N ASN A 125 4.70 14.36 18.26
CA ASN A 125 3.76 14.05 17.20
C ASN A 125 4.17 14.76 15.91
N TYR A 126 4.05 14.06 14.78
CA TYR A 126 4.34 14.58 13.45
C TYR A 126 3.39 13.97 12.43
N ARG A 127 3.30 14.58 11.24
CA ARG A 127 2.41 14.08 10.20
C ARG A 127 2.83 12.68 9.77
N ARG A 128 1.94 11.71 9.99
CA ARG A 128 1.97 10.35 9.45
C ARG A 128 0.55 9.98 9.07
N ALA A 129 0.36 9.57 7.82
CA ALA A 129 -0.96 9.22 7.30
C ALA A 129 -0.86 8.37 6.04
N THR A 130 -1.94 7.65 5.76
CA THR A 130 -2.13 6.95 4.48
C THR A 130 -2.46 7.95 3.37
N LEU A 131 -1.65 7.93 2.31
CA LEU A 131 -1.92 8.64 1.07
C LEU A 131 -2.58 7.70 0.06
N LEU A 132 -3.40 8.28 -0.81
CA LEU A 132 -4.09 7.56 -1.87
C LEU A 132 -3.49 7.92 -3.22
N ALA A 133 -3.30 6.91 -4.07
CA ALA A 133 -2.92 7.07 -5.46
C ALA A 133 -3.77 6.16 -6.35
N VAL A 134 -3.95 6.53 -7.62
CA VAL A 134 -4.82 5.82 -8.57
C VAL A 134 -4.06 5.44 -9.85
N ALA A 135 -4.39 4.26 -10.38
CA ALA A 135 -3.92 3.77 -11.67
C ALA A 135 -5.05 3.09 -12.44
N ASP A 136 -4.91 3.05 -13.77
CA ASP A 136 -5.84 2.31 -14.64
C ASP A 136 -5.49 0.82 -14.74
N ARG A 137 -4.28 0.45 -14.34
CA ARG A 137 -3.76 -0.92 -14.30
C ARG A 137 -3.25 -1.25 -12.91
N VAL A 138 -3.34 -2.51 -12.51
CA VAL A 138 -2.85 -2.98 -11.21
C VAL A 138 -1.36 -2.69 -11.03
N ASP A 139 -0.59 -2.75 -12.13
CA ASP A 139 0.86 -2.55 -12.14
C ASP A 139 1.31 -1.11 -12.37
N GLY A 140 0.38 -0.15 -12.19
CA GLY A 140 0.65 1.28 -12.29
C GLY A 140 0.80 1.81 -13.73
N PRO A 141 1.39 3.00 -13.90
CA PRO A 141 1.88 3.88 -12.86
C PRO A 141 0.74 4.47 -12.02
N TYR A 142 0.94 4.55 -10.71
CA TYR A 142 0.02 5.21 -9.79
C TYR A 142 0.33 6.70 -9.67
N HIS A 143 -0.74 7.50 -9.58
CA HIS A 143 -0.65 8.94 -9.41
C HIS A 143 -1.42 9.37 -8.18
N LEU A 144 -0.81 10.24 -7.35
CA LEU A 144 -1.47 10.77 -6.16
C LEU A 144 -2.82 11.40 -6.52
N ILE A 145 -3.81 11.13 -5.68
CA ILE A 145 -5.07 11.85 -5.68
C ILE A 145 -5.10 12.84 -4.52
N HIS A 146 -6.13 13.70 -4.48
CA HIS A 146 -6.30 14.70 -3.42
C HIS A 146 -5.09 15.61 -3.17
N LYS A 147 -4.24 15.81 -4.20
CA LYS A 147 -2.99 16.59 -4.12
C LYS A 147 -2.00 16.06 -3.07
N GLY A 148 -2.08 14.78 -2.71
CA GLY A 148 -1.23 14.18 -1.68
C GLY A 148 -1.60 14.54 -0.25
N GLU A 149 -2.78 15.14 -0.03
CA GLU A 149 -3.32 15.30 1.33
C GLU A 149 -4.00 14.00 1.79
N PRO A 150 -3.78 13.59 3.05
CA PRO A 150 -4.46 12.43 3.60
C PRO A 150 -5.95 12.70 3.80
N VAL A 151 -6.75 11.63 3.84
CA VAL A 151 -8.18 11.72 4.10
C VAL A 151 -8.50 11.75 5.61
N THR A 152 -7.53 11.38 6.46
CA THR A 152 -7.63 11.51 7.92
C THR A 152 -7.42 12.96 8.37
N GLY A 153 -7.80 13.26 9.61
CA GLY A 153 -7.63 14.61 10.17
C GLY A 153 -6.16 15.04 10.24
N PRO A 154 -5.85 16.34 10.04
CA PRO A 154 -4.46 16.82 9.96
C PRO A 154 -3.66 16.66 11.26
N ASP A 155 -4.35 16.57 12.40
CA ASP A 155 -3.75 16.39 13.74
C ASP A 155 -3.71 14.93 14.19
N ALA A 156 -4.09 13.98 13.32
CA ALA A 156 -4.10 12.56 13.63
C ALA A 156 -2.91 11.84 12.97
N MET A 157 -2.08 11.19 13.78
CA MET A 157 -1.07 10.24 13.37
C MET A 157 -1.76 8.91 13.08
N THR A 158 -1.81 8.56 11.81
CA THR A 158 -2.56 7.40 11.32
C THR A 158 -1.69 6.58 10.38
N LEU A 159 -1.91 5.27 10.37
CA LEU A 159 -1.19 4.34 9.53
C LEU A 159 -2.09 3.19 9.07
N ASP A 160 -1.57 2.42 8.13
CA ASP A 160 -2.15 1.20 7.60
C ASP A 160 -3.63 1.32 7.18
N GLY A 161 -3.96 2.42 6.48
CA GLY A 161 -5.27 2.60 5.89
C GLY A 161 -5.55 1.57 4.80
N THR A 162 -6.63 0.80 4.96
CA THR A 162 -7.17 -0.15 3.98
C THR A 162 -8.56 0.28 3.51
N LEU A 163 -8.96 -0.13 2.29
CA LEU A 163 -10.32 0.07 1.80
C LEU A 163 -11.22 -1.10 2.23
N HIS A 164 -12.31 -0.77 2.91
CA HIS A 164 -13.44 -1.66 3.13
C HIS A 164 -14.66 -1.16 2.36
N VAL A 165 -15.36 -2.06 1.66
CA VAL A 165 -16.66 -1.75 1.04
C VAL A 165 -17.73 -2.49 1.81
N ASP A 166 -18.66 -1.74 2.40
CA ASP A 166 -19.73 -2.32 3.21
C ASP A 166 -20.79 -3.05 2.36
N PRO A 167 -21.72 -3.81 2.98
CA PRO A 167 -22.77 -4.52 2.25
C PRO A 167 -23.72 -3.61 1.44
N ALA A 168 -23.80 -2.32 1.75
CA ALA A 168 -24.57 -1.34 0.99
C ALA A 168 -23.77 -0.73 -0.18
N GLY A 169 -22.53 -1.19 -0.39
CA GLY A 169 -21.63 -0.72 -1.44
C GLY A 169 -20.98 0.63 -1.12
N LYS A 170 -20.94 1.06 0.14
CA LYS A 170 -20.29 2.31 0.55
C LYS A 170 -18.83 2.07 0.94
N PRO A 171 -17.90 2.93 0.47
CA PRO A 171 -16.49 2.80 0.81
C PRO A 171 -16.21 3.38 2.20
N TRP A 172 -15.32 2.71 2.91
CA TRP A 172 -14.78 3.11 4.20
C TRP A 172 -13.26 2.94 4.15
N MET A 173 -12.52 3.86 4.76
CA MET A 173 -11.12 3.59 5.09
C MET A 173 -11.08 3.07 6.51
N VAL A 174 -10.49 1.90 6.73
CA VAL A 174 -10.17 1.43 8.09
C VAL A 174 -8.68 1.59 8.30
N TYR A 175 -8.27 2.13 9.44
CA TYR A 175 -6.88 2.47 9.71
C TYR A 175 -6.56 2.33 11.20
N ALA A 176 -5.26 2.31 11.52
CA ALA A 176 -4.79 2.41 12.89
C ALA A 176 -4.51 3.89 13.25
N HIS A 177 -5.11 4.37 14.34
CA HIS A 177 -4.70 5.61 14.99
C HIS A 177 -3.54 5.29 15.91
N GLU A 178 -2.42 5.92 15.63
CA GLU A 178 -1.14 5.42 16.10
C GLU A 178 -0.97 5.50 17.61
N TRP A 179 -0.49 4.40 18.20
CA TRP A 179 -0.21 4.28 19.63
C TRP A 179 0.86 5.25 20.13
N LEU A 180 1.76 5.75 19.27
CA LEU A 180 2.72 6.80 19.63
C LEU A 180 2.01 8.07 20.09
N GLN A 181 0.92 8.44 19.40
CA GLN A 181 0.08 9.58 19.75
C GLN A 181 -0.92 9.24 20.86
N MET A 182 -1.52 8.05 20.80
CA MET A 182 -2.67 7.68 21.65
C MET A 182 -2.30 6.95 22.95
N GLY A 183 -1.08 6.43 23.07
CA GLY A 183 -0.67 5.47 24.10
C GLY A 183 -1.27 4.08 23.88
N ILE A 184 -2.60 4.03 23.80
CA ILE A 184 -3.36 2.84 23.38
C ILE A 184 -3.83 3.08 21.94
N GLY A 185 -3.22 2.39 20.98
CA GLY A 185 -3.63 2.44 19.58
C GLY A 185 -5.09 2.02 19.39
N THR A 186 -5.72 2.58 18.37
CA THR A 186 -7.11 2.30 18.03
C THR A 186 -7.23 1.86 16.58
N MET A 187 -8.21 0.99 16.31
CA MET A 187 -8.69 0.78 14.94
C MET A 187 -9.93 1.63 14.73
N GLU A 188 -9.93 2.42 13.66
CA GLU A 188 -11.01 3.36 13.35
C GLU A 188 -11.47 3.19 11.89
N ALA A 189 -12.75 3.41 11.64
CA ALA A 189 -13.35 3.40 10.32
C ALA A 189 -13.85 4.81 9.93
N LEU A 190 -13.31 5.36 8.84
CA LEU A 190 -13.71 6.63 8.27
C LEU A 190 -14.63 6.39 7.06
N PRO A 191 -15.90 6.86 7.09
CA PRO A 191 -16.77 6.76 5.93
C PRO A 191 -16.23 7.63 4.79
N LEU A 192 -16.22 7.08 3.58
CA LEU A 192 -15.76 7.77 2.37
C LEU A 192 -16.89 8.00 1.38
N LYS A 193 -16.70 8.99 0.52
CA LYS A 193 -17.50 9.23 -0.69
C LYS A 193 -16.98 8.33 -1.83
N ASP A 194 -17.69 8.32 -2.95
CA ASP A 194 -17.29 7.56 -4.15
C ASP A 194 -15.96 8.02 -4.74
N ASP A 195 -15.57 9.28 -4.53
CA ASP A 195 -14.26 9.83 -4.89
C ASP A 195 -13.17 9.59 -3.83
N LEU A 196 -13.49 8.81 -2.79
CA LEU A 196 -12.65 8.48 -1.64
C LEU A 196 -12.28 9.67 -0.73
N LEU A 197 -12.97 10.81 -0.85
CA LEU A 197 -12.89 11.86 0.17
C LEU A 197 -13.72 11.52 1.41
N PRO A 198 -13.42 12.08 2.59
CA PRO A 198 -14.20 11.89 3.81
C PRO A 198 -15.69 12.24 3.62
N ALA A 199 -16.57 11.35 4.07
CA ALA A 199 -18.02 11.53 4.09
C ALA A 199 -18.57 11.81 5.50
N GLY A 200 -17.72 11.85 6.53
CA GLY A 200 -18.12 12.04 7.92
C GLY A 200 -16.93 11.97 8.87
N LYS A 201 -17.22 11.73 10.15
CA LYS A 201 -16.19 11.53 11.18
C LYS A 201 -15.80 10.05 11.27
N PRO A 202 -14.54 9.74 11.65
CA PRO A 202 -14.15 8.38 11.99
C PRO A 202 -14.99 7.80 13.14
N GLN A 203 -15.15 6.48 13.10
CA GLN A 203 -15.80 5.68 14.13
C GLN A 203 -14.77 4.75 14.75
N LEU A 204 -14.66 4.78 16.09
CA LEU A 204 -13.84 3.82 16.81
C LEU A 204 -14.44 2.41 16.65
N LEU A 205 -13.62 1.46 16.20
CA LEU A 205 -13.98 0.04 16.14
C LEU A 205 -13.60 -0.66 17.45
N PHE A 206 -12.32 -0.57 17.82
CA PHE A 206 -11.78 -1.14 19.06
C PHE A 206 -10.44 -0.50 19.42
N ARG A 207 -10.00 -0.73 20.65
CA ARG A 207 -8.66 -0.37 21.14
C ARG A 207 -7.77 -1.59 21.28
N ALA A 208 -6.46 -1.42 21.15
CA ALA A 208 -5.51 -2.52 21.29
C ALA A 208 -5.69 -3.32 22.59
N ASN A 209 -5.92 -2.64 23.73
CA ASN A 209 -6.03 -3.27 25.04
C ASN A 209 -7.41 -3.87 25.35
N GLU A 210 -8.35 -3.86 24.41
CA GLU A 210 -9.63 -4.57 24.52
C GLU A 210 -9.51 -6.05 24.13
N ALA A 211 -8.38 -6.46 23.54
CA ALA A 211 -8.06 -7.85 23.25
C ALA A 211 -7.20 -8.46 24.38
N ASP A 212 -7.69 -9.52 25.02
CA ASP A 212 -7.09 -10.12 26.23
C ASP A 212 -5.64 -10.63 26.06
N TRP A 213 -5.21 -10.91 24.82
CA TRP A 213 -3.87 -11.39 24.52
C TRP A 213 -2.84 -10.27 24.32
N VAL A 214 -3.29 -9.02 24.21
CA VAL A 214 -2.39 -7.88 23.94
C VAL A 214 -1.64 -7.50 25.21
N ILE A 215 -0.31 -7.56 25.12
CA ILE A 215 0.61 -7.15 26.19
C ILE A 215 1.22 -5.81 25.82
N GLY A 216 0.92 -4.77 26.60
CA GLY A 216 1.50 -3.45 26.42
C GLY A 216 3.02 -3.48 26.59
N GLN A 217 3.72 -2.62 25.85
CA GLN A 217 5.17 -2.48 25.90
C GLN A 217 5.56 -1.24 26.69
N LYS A 218 6.46 -1.40 27.67
CA LYS A 218 6.96 -0.26 28.46
C LYS A 218 7.82 0.64 27.58
N GLN A 219 7.52 1.94 27.60
CA GLN A 219 8.20 2.93 26.79
C GLN A 219 9.24 3.72 27.60
N PRO A 220 10.24 4.35 26.94
CA PRO A 220 11.23 5.20 27.61
C PRO A 220 10.61 6.33 28.45
N GLU A 221 9.45 6.84 28.04
CA GLU A 221 8.69 7.91 28.73
C GLU A 221 7.88 7.39 29.95
N GLY A 222 8.01 6.10 30.27
CA GLY A 222 7.47 5.47 31.47
C GLY A 222 5.98 5.11 31.42
N ASP A 223 5.31 5.31 30.29
CA ASP A 223 3.98 4.75 30.02
C ASP A 223 4.04 3.41 29.27
N MET A 224 2.87 2.84 29.02
CA MET A 224 2.68 1.61 28.26
C MET A 224 2.15 1.95 26.87
N GLY A 225 2.78 1.41 25.84
CA GLY A 225 2.33 1.48 24.45
C GLY A 225 1.58 0.21 24.06
N TYR A 226 0.41 0.35 23.45
CA TYR A 226 -0.38 -0.78 22.95
C TYR A 226 -0.62 -0.59 21.44
N VAL A 227 -0.03 -1.46 20.63
CA VAL A 227 -0.01 -1.31 19.17
C VAL A 227 -1.31 -1.81 18.55
N THR A 228 -1.84 -1.05 17.59
CA THR A 228 -2.78 -1.49 16.56
C THR A 228 -2.08 -1.34 15.21
N ASP A 229 -2.17 -2.35 14.34
CA ASP A 229 -1.46 -2.38 13.05
C ASP A 229 -2.20 -3.26 12.03
N GLY A 230 -1.94 -3.06 10.73
CA GLY A 230 -2.34 -3.96 9.63
C GLY A 230 -3.81 -4.45 9.63
N PRO A 231 -4.83 -3.55 9.66
CA PRO A 231 -6.21 -3.99 9.53
C PRO A 231 -6.44 -4.65 8.16
N SER A 232 -7.01 -5.86 8.16
CA SER A 232 -7.34 -6.58 6.93
C SER A 232 -8.72 -7.21 7.02
N PHE A 233 -9.47 -7.20 5.91
CA PHE A 233 -10.86 -7.62 5.87
C PHE A 233 -11.05 -8.78 4.90
N ILE A 234 -11.70 -9.83 5.39
CA ILE A 234 -12.28 -10.88 4.57
C ILE A 234 -13.79 -10.91 4.82
N ALA A 235 -14.58 -10.77 3.77
CA ALA A 235 -16.02 -11.00 3.85
C ALA A 235 -16.27 -12.49 3.61
N PRO A 236 -16.62 -13.29 4.63
CA PRO A 236 -17.07 -14.65 4.38
C PRO A 236 -18.36 -14.58 3.55
N LYS A 237 -18.58 -15.55 2.66
CA LYS A 237 -19.90 -15.72 2.07
C LYS A 237 -20.88 -15.90 3.22
N ALA A 238 -21.76 -14.93 3.44
CA ALA A 238 -22.89 -15.13 4.33
C ALA A 238 -23.65 -16.36 3.81
N ALA A 239 -23.86 -17.36 4.67
CA ALA A 239 -24.89 -18.35 4.39
C ALA A 239 -26.20 -17.56 4.16
N PRO A 240 -26.99 -17.87 3.13
CA PRO A 240 -28.31 -17.27 3.00
C PRO A 240 -29.06 -17.53 4.32
N CYS A 241 -29.44 -16.46 5.01
CA CYS A 241 -30.39 -16.53 6.11
C CYS A 241 -31.75 -17.00 5.59
#